data_AF-A0A0N4ZTX4-F1
#
_entry.id   AF-A0A0N4ZTX4-F1
#
_cell.length_a   1.000
_cell.length_b   1.000
_cell.length_c   1.000
_cell.angle_alpha   90.00
_cell.angle_beta   90.00
_cell.angle_gamma   90.00
#
_symmetry.space_group_name_H-M   'P 1'
#
loop_
_entity.id
_entity.type
_entity.pdbx_description
1 polymer ?
#
loop_
_entity_poly.entity_id
_entity_poly.type
_entity_poly.pdbx_seq_one_letter_code
_entity_poly.pdbx_strand_id
1 'polypeptide(L)'
;MENGAPSQRKNILERNKTLIRNILDAVLIFTIVSLILVITFYEIQKHEYKEITTKVGNKNITPTSHVHVHEQVHLSLGVEPNSMTIAWLTLTNLEDDSLTPTVKYSSNESNLNISIKGITKSFFDMSKSIKRFVHKVELKNLKPNTRYFYQVGDTKTWSKIFNFKNLDINSNAKVCFFGDMDATYNG
;
A
#
# COMPACT_ATOMS: atom_id res chain seq x y z
N MET A 1 -34.62 75.21 -7.88
CA MET A 1 -34.87 73.80 -8.25
C MET A 1 -33.75 72.97 -7.67
N GLU A 2 -33.84 72.59 -6.41
CA GLU A 2 -32.80 71.80 -5.74
C GLU A 2 -33.47 71.07 -4.57
N ASN A 3 -33.90 69.81 -4.76
CA ASN A 3 -34.48 68.98 -3.68
C ASN A 3 -34.58 67.47 -4.04
N GLY A 4 -33.56 66.88 -4.69
CA GLY A 4 -33.54 65.44 -5.04
C GLY A 4 -32.44 64.58 -4.39
N ALA A 5 -31.41 65.19 -3.82
CA ALA A 5 -30.16 64.51 -3.45
C ALA A 5 -30.17 63.63 -2.16
N PRO A 6 -30.86 63.98 -1.06
CA PRO A 6 -30.73 63.22 0.19
C PRO A 6 -31.50 61.88 0.20
N SER A 7 -32.62 61.78 -0.52
CA SER A 7 -33.41 60.55 -0.61
C SER A 7 -32.69 59.46 -1.43
N GLN A 8 -32.11 59.83 -2.57
CA GLN A 8 -31.36 58.88 -3.40
C GLN A 8 -30.10 58.34 -2.70
N ARG A 9 -29.39 59.17 -1.93
CA ARG A 9 -28.22 58.73 -1.16
C ARG A 9 -28.56 57.72 -0.06
N LYS A 10 -29.70 57.88 0.62
CA LYS A 10 -30.18 56.92 1.63
C LYS A 10 -30.55 55.58 0.98
N ASN A 11 -31.22 55.59 -0.16
CA ASN A 11 -31.57 54.36 -0.89
C ASN A 11 -30.34 53.59 -1.40
N ILE A 12 -29.30 54.29 -1.85
CA ILE A 12 -28.02 53.68 -2.24
C ILE A 12 -27.31 53.05 -1.03
N LEU A 13 -27.32 53.74 0.12
CA LEU A 13 -26.69 53.24 1.34
C LEU A 13 -27.38 51.96 1.85
N GLU A 14 -28.71 51.93 1.88
CA GLU A 14 -29.46 50.75 2.33
C GLU A 14 -29.33 49.57 1.35
N ARG A 15 -29.28 49.84 0.04
CA ARG A 15 -28.97 48.83 -0.97
C ARG A 15 -27.57 48.23 -0.76
N ASN A 16 -26.55 49.05 -0.50
CA ASN A 16 -25.19 48.57 -0.28
C ASN A 16 -25.07 47.74 1.00
N LYS A 17 -25.74 48.13 2.09
CA LYS A 17 -25.81 47.31 3.31
C LYS A 17 -26.46 45.94 3.07
N THR A 18 -27.52 45.92 2.28
CA THR A 18 -28.23 44.68 1.90
C THR A 18 -27.34 43.78 1.05
N LEU A 19 -26.63 44.34 0.07
CA LEU A 19 -25.68 43.60 -0.76
C LEU A 19 -24.53 43.01 0.06
N ILE A 20 -23.94 43.78 0.98
CA ILE A 20 -22.86 43.30 1.85
C ILE A 20 -23.34 42.15 2.74
N ARG A 21 -24.55 42.27 3.31
CA ARG A 21 -25.13 41.20 4.13
C ARG A 21 -25.33 39.92 3.33
N ASN A 22 -25.90 40.02 2.13
CA ASN A 22 -26.09 38.85 1.26
C ASN A 22 -24.76 38.20 0.85
N ILE A 23 -23.71 38.99 0.63
CA ILE A 23 -22.36 38.48 0.35
C ILE A 23 -21.79 37.76 1.58
N LEU A 24 -21.92 38.34 2.78
CA LEU A 24 -21.48 37.71 4.02
C LEU A 24 -22.23 36.39 4.29
N ASP A 25 -23.54 36.36 4.08
CA ASP A 25 -24.36 35.16 4.21
C ASP A 25 -23.94 34.10 3.19
N ALA A 26 -23.68 34.48 1.93
CA ALA A 26 -23.20 33.56 0.91
C ALA A 26 -21.81 32.97 1.24
N VAL A 27 -20.90 33.80 1.76
CA VAL A 27 -19.57 33.34 2.21
C VAL A 27 -19.71 32.39 3.40
N LEU A 28 -20.57 32.70 4.37
CA LEU A 28 -20.82 31.84 5.53
C LEU A 28 -21.43 30.49 5.12
N ILE A 29 -22.40 30.50 4.21
CA ILE A 29 -22.98 29.26 3.67
C ILE A 29 -21.91 28.45 2.95
N PHE A 30 -21.09 29.08 2.11
CA PHE A 30 -20.03 28.40 1.39
C PHE A 30 -19.00 27.75 2.33
N THR A 31 -18.60 28.44 3.41
CA THR A 31 -17.65 27.87 4.38
C THR A 31 -18.25 26.71 5.16
N ILE A 32 -19.53 26.78 5.56
CA ILE A 32 -20.24 25.69 6.23
C ILE A 32 -20.35 24.47 5.31
N VAL A 33 -20.74 24.66 4.04
CA VAL A 33 -20.83 23.56 3.06
C VAL A 33 -19.46 22.91 2.83
N SER A 34 -18.40 23.72 2.68
CA SER A 34 -17.03 23.21 2.55
C SER A 34 -16.62 22.38 3.77
N LEU A 35 -16.93 22.83 4.98
CA LEU A 35 -16.63 22.09 6.21
C LEU A 35 -17.41 20.77 6.30
N ILE A 36 -18.69 20.76 5.91
CA ILE A 36 -19.49 19.53 5.85
C ILE A 36 -18.90 18.54 4.85
N LEU A 37 -18.44 19.00 3.68
CA LEU A 37 -17.78 18.14 2.70
C LEU A 37 -16.47 17.54 3.25
N VAL A 38 -15.66 18.32 3.98
CA VAL A 38 -14.44 17.81 4.63
C VAL A 38 -14.78 16.79 5.72
N ILE A 39 -15.79 17.06 6.55
CA ILE A 39 -16.21 16.15 7.63
C ILE A 39 -16.77 14.84 7.05
N THR A 40 -17.63 14.92 6.04
CA THR A 40 -18.21 13.74 5.40
C THR A 40 -17.15 12.92 4.68
N PHE A 41 -16.20 13.57 3.99
CA PHE A 41 -15.04 12.89 3.41
C PHE A 41 -14.23 12.16 4.49
N TYR A 42 -13.97 12.81 5.63
CA TYR A 42 -13.24 12.20 6.75
C TYR A 42 -13.98 10.99 7.35
N GLU A 43 -15.30 11.07 7.56
CA GLU A 43 -16.08 9.94 8.08
C GLU A 43 -16.17 8.78 7.09
N ILE A 44 -16.22 9.03 5.77
CA ILE A 44 -16.18 7.98 4.74
C ILE A 44 -14.84 7.22 4.81
N GLN A 45 -13.71 7.93 4.87
CA GLN A 45 -12.39 7.31 4.98
C GLN A 45 -12.25 6.49 6.27
N LYS A 46 -12.79 6.99 7.39
CA LYS A 46 -12.80 6.30 8.67
C LYS A 46 -13.69 5.04 8.66
N HIS A 47 -14.79 5.03 7.93
CA HIS A 47 -15.68 3.87 7.83
C HIS A 47 -15.01 2.71 7.07
N GLU A 48 -14.30 3.02 5.98
CA GLU A 48 -13.50 2.05 5.21
C GLU A 48 -12.41 1.39 6.08
N TYR A 49 -11.79 2.15 6.99
CA TYR A 49 -10.83 1.63 7.96
C TYR A 49 -11.45 0.67 9.00
N LYS A 50 -12.70 0.94 9.42
CA LYS A 50 -13.34 0.24 10.55
C LYS A 50 -13.80 -1.17 10.18
N GLU A 51 -14.22 -1.42 8.95
CA GLU A 51 -14.62 -2.77 8.49
C GLU A 51 -13.45 -3.77 8.46
N ILE A 52 -12.21 -3.29 8.31
CA ILE A 52 -11.00 -4.12 8.35
C ILE A 52 -10.76 -4.67 9.77
N THR A 53 -11.30 -4.03 10.81
CA THR A 53 -11.16 -4.48 12.21
C THR A 53 -12.23 -5.48 12.64
N THR A 54 -12.38 -6.59 11.92
CA THR A 54 -13.24 -7.69 12.34
C THR A 54 -12.42 -8.79 13.03
N LYS A 55 -12.44 -8.77 14.38
CA LYS A 55 -11.96 -9.74 15.39
C LYS A 55 -10.93 -10.80 14.95
N VAL A 56 -9.66 -10.55 15.28
CA VAL A 56 -8.65 -11.60 15.52
C VAL A 56 -8.28 -11.62 17.01
N GLY A 57 -8.98 -12.46 17.79
CA GLY A 57 -8.55 -12.91 19.13
C GLY A 57 -8.56 -11.89 20.28
N ASN A 58 -8.51 -12.43 21.51
CA ASN A 58 -8.59 -11.70 22.79
C ASN A 58 -7.27 -10.96 23.14
N LYS A 59 -6.87 -9.98 22.32
CA LYS A 59 -5.82 -9.02 22.70
C LYS A 59 -6.32 -7.61 22.45
N ASN A 60 -6.26 -6.76 23.47
CA ASN A 60 -6.49 -5.33 23.34
C ASN A 60 -5.31 -4.73 22.58
N ILE A 61 -5.41 -4.68 21.26
CA ILE A 61 -4.45 -4.03 20.37
C ILE A 61 -4.90 -2.57 20.27
N THR A 62 -4.17 -1.67 20.93
CA THR A 62 -4.16 -0.25 20.57
C THR A 62 -3.94 -0.16 19.05
N PRO A 63 -4.70 0.64 18.27
CA PRO A 63 -4.55 0.68 16.81
C PRO A 63 -3.17 1.23 16.43
N THR A 64 -2.19 0.34 16.37
CA THR A 64 -0.78 0.62 16.10
C THR A 64 -0.42 -0.06 14.80
N SER A 65 -0.20 0.73 13.74
CA SER A 65 0.31 0.29 12.42
C SER A 65 -0.64 -0.66 11.68
N HIS A 66 -0.95 -0.37 10.41
CA HIS A 66 -1.34 -1.46 9.53
C HIS A 66 -0.23 -2.52 9.57
N VAL A 67 -0.59 -3.78 9.85
CA VAL A 67 0.36 -4.89 9.82
C VAL A 67 0.27 -5.49 8.44
N HIS A 68 1.33 -5.35 7.65
CA HIS A 68 1.40 -5.96 6.32
C HIS A 68 1.80 -7.42 6.45
N VAL A 69 0.97 -8.32 5.94
CA VAL A 69 1.24 -9.76 5.93
C VAL A 69 1.98 -10.12 4.65
N HIS A 70 3.20 -10.64 4.79
CA HIS A 70 4.03 -11.09 3.67
C HIS A 70 3.69 -12.54 3.30
N GLU A 71 2.92 -12.73 2.24
CA GLU A 71 2.39 -14.04 1.84
C GLU A 71 2.79 -14.45 0.42
N GLN A 72 2.48 -15.71 0.06
CA GLN A 72 2.69 -16.26 -1.28
C GLN A 72 4.12 -16.07 -1.82
N VAL A 73 5.11 -16.26 -0.95
CA VAL A 73 6.53 -16.16 -1.29
C VAL A 73 6.89 -17.23 -2.32
N HIS A 74 7.42 -16.81 -3.46
CA HIS A 74 7.85 -17.69 -4.54
C HIS A 74 9.19 -17.26 -5.12
N LEU A 75 9.86 -18.22 -5.75
CA LEU A 75 11.16 -18.05 -6.40
C LEU A 75 11.01 -18.24 -7.89
N SER A 76 11.77 -17.48 -8.67
CA SER A 76 12.01 -17.75 -10.07
C SER A 76 13.47 -17.50 -10.40
N LEU A 77 13.99 -18.18 -11.42
CA LEU A 77 15.30 -17.84 -11.97
C LEU A 77 15.31 -16.36 -12.39
N GLY A 78 16.43 -15.69 -12.16
CA GLY A 78 16.61 -14.32 -12.62
C GLY A 78 17.04 -14.26 -14.09
N VAL A 79 17.44 -13.08 -14.53
CA VAL A 79 17.87 -12.86 -15.92
C VAL A 79 19.20 -13.55 -16.21
N GLU A 80 20.09 -13.57 -15.22
CA GLU A 80 21.41 -14.17 -15.32
C GLU A 80 21.43 -15.55 -14.64
N PRO A 81 22.30 -16.49 -15.09
CA PRO A 81 22.42 -17.81 -14.45
C PRO A 81 22.77 -17.75 -12.95
N ASN A 82 23.39 -16.66 -12.51
CA ASN A 82 23.77 -16.40 -11.11
C ASN A 82 22.82 -15.39 -10.44
N SER A 83 21.57 -15.30 -10.89
CA SER A 83 20.55 -14.50 -10.22
C SER A 83 19.28 -15.29 -9.88
N MET A 84 18.65 -14.88 -8.79
CA MET A 84 17.40 -15.44 -8.29
C MET A 84 16.43 -14.30 -8.00
N THR A 85 15.22 -14.41 -8.52
CA THR A 85 14.14 -13.47 -8.22
C THR A 85 13.29 -14.04 -7.09
N ILE A 86 13.04 -13.20 -6.09
CA ILE A 86 12.14 -13.48 -4.98
C ILE A 86 10.95 -12.54 -5.13
N ALA A 87 9.75 -13.10 -5.08
CA ALA A 87 8.52 -12.33 -5.09
C ALA A 87 7.57 -12.79 -3.98
N TRP A 88 6.80 -11.84 -3.48
CA TRP A 88 5.79 -12.06 -2.44
C TRP A 88 4.66 -11.06 -2.61
N LEU A 89 3.58 -11.30 -1.88
CA LEU A 89 2.36 -10.53 -1.97
C LEU A 89 2.01 -9.92 -0.61
N THR A 90 1.39 -8.74 -0.67
CA THR A 90 0.63 -8.14 0.43
C THR A 90 -0.74 -7.68 -0.10
N LEU A 91 -1.73 -7.58 0.79
CA LEU A 91 -3.08 -7.08 0.47
C LEU A 91 -3.25 -5.57 0.75
N THR A 92 -2.17 -4.90 1.13
CA THR A 92 -2.14 -3.51 1.60
C THR A 92 -0.93 -2.82 1.00
N ASN A 93 -1.06 -1.54 0.65
CA ASN A 93 0.05 -0.81 0.04
C ASN A 93 1.11 -0.45 1.08
N LEU A 94 2.35 -0.90 0.88
CA LEU A 94 3.47 -0.55 1.78
C LEU A 94 3.80 0.95 1.76
N GLU A 95 3.56 1.62 0.63
CA GLU A 95 3.91 3.03 0.47
C GLU A 95 3.05 3.96 1.35
N ASP A 96 1.82 3.55 1.68
CA ASP A 96 0.90 4.31 2.53
C ASP A 96 1.49 4.49 3.95
N ASP A 97 2.29 3.52 4.41
CA ASP A 97 3.00 3.52 5.68
C ASP A 97 4.49 3.91 5.54
N SER A 98 4.89 4.47 4.38
CA SER A 98 6.29 4.83 4.06
C SER A 98 7.28 3.67 4.19
N LEU A 99 6.82 2.44 3.95
CA LEU A 99 7.61 1.22 4.02
C LEU A 99 8.14 0.82 2.64
N THR A 100 9.26 0.10 2.63
CA THR A 100 9.91 -0.33 1.38
C THR A 100 9.96 -1.86 1.31
N PRO A 101 9.47 -2.50 0.23
CA PRO A 101 9.63 -3.94 0.07
C PRO A 101 11.12 -4.29 0.08
N THR A 102 11.52 -5.22 0.93
CA THR A 102 12.93 -5.52 1.18
C THR A 102 13.15 -7.00 1.37
N VAL A 103 14.23 -7.51 0.80
CA VAL A 103 14.76 -8.85 1.10
C VAL A 103 16.04 -8.73 1.90
N LYS A 104 16.11 -9.46 3.01
CA LYS A 104 17.38 -9.75 3.70
C LYS A 104 17.84 -11.14 3.32
N TYR A 105 19.11 -11.32 3.02
CA TYR A 105 19.67 -12.62 2.69
C TYR A 105 21.15 -12.76 3.07
N SER A 106 21.62 -14.00 3.14
CA SER A 106 23.02 -14.36 3.37
C SER A 106 23.24 -15.84 3.07
N SER A 107 24.50 -16.28 2.96
CA SER A 107 24.85 -17.70 2.99
C SER A 107 24.92 -18.27 4.42
N ASN A 108 24.74 -17.44 5.44
CA ASN A 108 24.69 -17.82 6.85
C ASN A 108 23.27 -17.55 7.42
N GLU A 109 22.56 -18.61 7.80
CA GLU A 109 21.20 -18.55 8.33
C GLU A 109 21.06 -17.66 9.56
N SER A 110 22.04 -17.72 10.47
CA SER A 110 22.01 -16.96 11.73
C SER A 110 22.32 -15.47 11.55
N ASN A 111 22.71 -15.03 10.34
CA ASN A 111 23.09 -13.65 10.08
C ASN A 111 22.77 -13.20 8.65
N LEU A 112 21.52 -12.76 8.44
CA LEU A 112 21.06 -12.17 7.18
C LEU A 112 21.46 -10.70 7.08
N ASN A 113 22.73 -10.46 6.74
CA ASN A 113 23.35 -9.12 6.76
C ASN A 113 23.28 -8.35 5.43
N ILE A 114 22.86 -8.97 4.33
CA ILE A 114 22.72 -8.29 3.03
C ILE A 114 21.25 -7.91 2.84
N SER A 115 20.98 -6.66 2.49
CA SER A 115 19.62 -6.13 2.31
C SER A 115 19.46 -5.52 0.92
N ILE A 116 18.42 -5.91 0.20
CA ILE A 116 18.10 -5.43 -1.16
C ILE A 116 16.68 -4.89 -1.19
N LYS A 117 16.54 -3.66 -1.70
CA LYS A 117 15.23 -3.03 -1.91
C LYS A 117 14.57 -3.61 -3.16
N GLY A 118 13.28 -3.86 -3.05
CA GLY A 118 12.45 -4.36 -4.13
C GLY A 118 11.65 -3.26 -4.81
N ILE A 119 10.84 -3.70 -5.76
CA ILE A 119 9.82 -2.89 -6.43
C ILE A 119 8.45 -3.51 -6.20
N THR A 120 7.41 -2.69 -6.28
CA THR A 120 6.01 -3.14 -6.16
C THR A 120 5.29 -2.95 -7.49
N LYS A 121 4.46 -3.91 -7.87
CA LYS A 121 3.40 -3.75 -8.87
C LYS A 121 2.08 -4.15 -8.23
N SER A 122 0.99 -3.49 -8.60
CA SER A 122 -0.33 -3.83 -8.08
C SER A 122 -1.31 -4.15 -9.20
N PHE A 123 -2.31 -4.95 -8.86
CA PHE A 123 -3.42 -5.29 -9.75
C PHE A 123 -4.66 -5.59 -8.91
N PHE A 124 -5.84 -5.43 -9.51
CA PHE A 124 -7.08 -5.89 -8.93
C PHE A 124 -7.33 -7.33 -9.35
N ASP A 125 -7.89 -8.13 -8.43
CA ASP A 125 -8.40 -9.45 -8.77
C ASP A 125 -9.55 -9.37 -9.80
N MET A 126 -9.98 -10.52 -10.33
CA MET A 126 -11.01 -10.56 -11.37
C MET A 126 -12.33 -9.92 -10.93
N SER A 127 -12.67 -10.05 -9.64
CA SER A 127 -13.88 -9.44 -9.07
C SER A 127 -13.76 -7.93 -8.84
N LYS A 128 -12.56 -7.37 -8.98
CA LYS A 128 -12.19 -5.98 -8.67
C LYS A 128 -12.43 -5.58 -7.21
N SER A 129 -12.58 -6.54 -6.32
CA SER A 129 -12.83 -6.30 -4.88
C SER A 129 -11.53 -6.25 -4.09
N ILE A 130 -10.49 -6.96 -4.53
CA ILE A 130 -9.23 -7.07 -3.80
C ILE A 130 -8.10 -6.53 -4.68
N LYS A 131 -7.46 -5.47 -4.20
CA LYS A 131 -6.19 -5.00 -4.77
C LYS A 131 -5.03 -5.76 -4.14
N ARG A 132 -4.19 -6.35 -4.98
CA ARG A 132 -2.99 -7.10 -4.59
C ARG A 132 -1.75 -6.30 -4.92
N PHE A 133 -0.75 -6.37 -4.04
CA PHE A 133 0.54 -5.73 -4.21
C PHE A 133 1.60 -6.83 -4.28
N VAL A 134 2.19 -7.00 -5.44
CA VAL A 134 3.28 -7.96 -5.68
C VAL A 134 4.59 -7.21 -5.58
N HIS A 135 5.43 -7.67 -4.68
CA HIS A 135 6.76 -7.15 -4.46
C HIS A 135 7.78 -8.09 -5.08
N LYS A 136 8.84 -7.53 -5.68
CA LYS A 136 9.88 -8.30 -6.35
C LYS A 136 11.27 -7.76 -6.05
N VAL A 137 12.19 -8.67 -5.78
CA VAL A 137 13.64 -8.42 -5.67
C VAL A 137 14.38 -9.41 -6.55
N GLU A 138 15.41 -8.95 -7.27
CA GLU A 138 16.37 -9.83 -7.94
C GLU A 138 17.71 -9.80 -7.18
N LEU A 139 18.12 -10.96 -6.66
CA LEU A 139 19.44 -11.16 -6.07
C LEU A 139 20.42 -11.52 -7.18
N LYS A 140 21.52 -10.78 -7.29
CA LYS A 140 22.53 -10.93 -8.35
C LYS A 140 23.86 -11.43 -7.79
N ASN A 141 24.74 -11.87 -8.69
CA ASN A 141 26.10 -12.31 -8.37
C ASN A 141 26.14 -13.44 -7.31
N LEU A 142 25.15 -14.34 -7.35
CA LEU A 142 25.08 -15.48 -6.46
C LEU A 142 26.16 -16.49 -6.83
N LYS A 143 26.80 -17.07 -5.81
CA LYS A 143 27.80 -18.10 -6.03
C LYS A 143 27.12 -19.39 -6.51
N PRO A 144 27.68 -20.10 -7.51
CA PRO A 144 27.19 -21.41 -7.90
C PRO A 144 27.15 -22.38 -6.71
N ASN A 145 26.24 -23.35 -6.75
CA ASN A 145 26.14 -24.45 -5.77
C ASN A 145 26.04 -23.99 -4.29
N THR A 146 25.64 -22.74 -4.05
CA THR A 146 25.64 -22.12 -2.71
C THR A 146 24.22 -22.02 -2.17
N ARG A 147 24.02 -22.40 -0.90
CA ARG A 147 22.74 -22.19 -0.20
C ARG A 147 22.67 -20.77 0.32
N TYR A 148 21.55 -20.11 0.04
CA TYR A 148 21.21 -18.80 0.56
C TYR A 148 19.95 -18.90 1.41
N PHE A 149 19.98 -18.19 2.54
CA PHE A 149 18.86 -18.01 3.45
C PHE A 149 18.34 -16.60 3.28
N TYR A 150 17.03 -16.42 3.35
CA TYR A 150 16.42 -15.12 3.12
C TYR A 150 15.10 -14.92 3.86
N GLN A 151 14.74 -13.65 4.07
CA GLN A 151 13.44 -13.20 4.52
C GLN A 151 12.95 -12.08 3.59
N VAL A 152 11.68 -12.12 3.23
CA VAL A 152 10.95 -10.99 2.65
C VAL A 152 10.33 -10.13 3.76
N GLY A 153 10.17 -8.84 3.50
CA GLY A 153 9.60 -7.90 4.46
C GLY A 153 9.44 -6.49 3.91
N ASP A 154 9.21 -5.54 4.81
CA ASP A 154 8.84 -4.15 4.51
C ASP A 154 9.71 -3.14 5.29
N THR A 155 10.94 -3.51 5.66
CA THR A 155 11.85 -2.82 6.60
C THR A 155 11.47 -2.88 8.08
N LYS A 156 10.20 -3.14 8.42
CA LYS A 156 9.70 -3.16 9.80
C LYS A 156 9.38 -4.57 10.28
N THR A 157 8.65 -5.32 9.47
CA THR A 157 8.22 -6.69 9.71
C THR A 157 8.84 -7.64 8.69
N TRP A 158 8.96 -8.90 9.08
CA TRP A 158 9.68 -9.92 8.31
C TRP A 158 8.93 -11.24 8.34
N SER A 159 8.93 -11.94 7.22
CA SER A 159 8.51 -13.34 7.11
C SER A 159 9.42 -14.28 7.91
N LYS A 160 9.05 -15.57 8.01
CA LYS A 160 9.97 -16.63 8.45
C LYS A 160 11.20 -16.72 7.52
N ILE A 161 12.27 -17.35 7.99
CA ILE A 161 13.44 -17.63 7.14
C ILE A 161 13.09 -18.72 6.13
N PHE A 162 13.39 -18.46 4.87
CA PHE A 162 13.35 -19.41 3.77
C PHE A 162 14.77 -19.67 3.28
N ASN A 163 14.95 -20.66 2.41
CA ASN A 163 16.23 -20.91 1.78
C ASN A 163 16.07 -21.50 0.38
N PHE A 164 17.09 -21.27 -0.45
CA PHE A 164 17.24 -21.90 -1.75
C PHE A 164 18.70 -22.21 -2.00
N LYS A 165 18.97 -23.06 -2.99
CA LYS A 165 20.33 -23.35 -3.46
C LYS A 165 20.48 -22.80 -4.86
N ASN A 166 21.47 -21.93 -5.08
CA ASN A 166 21.74 -21.38 -6.39
C ASN A 166 22.26 -22.46 -7.34
N LEU A 167 21.85 -22.39 -8.61
CA LEU A 167 22.26 -23.33 -9.63
C LEU A 167 23.77 -23.25 -9.88
N ASP A 168 24.38 -24.38 -10.22
CA ASP A 168 25.67 -24.40 -10.90
C ASP A 168 25.44 -24.91 -12.32
N ILE A 169 25.67 -24.04 -13.30
CA ILE A 169 25.45 -24.32 -14.73
C ILE A 169 26.33 -25.45 -15.25
N ASN A 170 27.44 -25.75 -14.57
CA ASN A 170 28.33 -26.85 -14.93
C ASN A 170 27.96 -28.18 -14.26
N SER A 171 26.86 -28.21 -13.51
CA SER A 171 26.41 -29.38 -12.75
C SER A 171 25.10 -29.97 -13.29
N ASN A 172 24.88 -31.27 -13.04
CA ASN A 172 23.63 -31.92 -13.40
C ASN A 172 22.46 -31.36 -12.58
N ALA A 173 21.38 -30.99 -13.25
CA ALA A 173 20.15 -30.51 -12.63
C ALA A 173 19.06 -31.58 -12.67
N LYS A 174 18.19 -31.59 -11.64
CA LYS A 174 16.93 -32.34 -11.66
C LYS A 174 15.81 -31.34 -11.94
N VAL A 175 15.03 -31.60 -12.99
CA VAL A 175 13.93 -30.73 -13.43
C VAL A 175 12.64 -31.53 -13.44
N CYS A 176 11.55 -30.91 -12.98
CA CYS A 176 10.21 -31.47 -13.00
C CYS A 176 9.34 -30.67 -13.96
N PHE A 177 8.65 -31.36 -14.87
CA PHE A 177 7.72 -30.75 -15.81
C PHE A 177 6.34 -31.37 -15.58
N PHE A 178 5.34 -30.51 -15.36
CA PHE A 178 3.94 -30.87 -15.22
C PHE A 178 3.09 -29.73 -15.78
N GLY A 179 1.90 -30.07 -16.27
CA GLY A 179 0.89 -29.12 -16.76
C GLY A 179 -0.40 -29.27 -15.98
N ASP A 180 -1.26 -28.25 -16.05
CA ASP A 180 -2.66 -28.34 -15.59
C ASP A 180 -2.81 -28.73 -14.11
N MET A 181 -1.91 -28.22 -13.27
CA MET A 181 -2.00 -28.37 -11.82
C MET A 181 -2.93 -27.29 -11.26
N ASP A 182 -4.15 -27.69 -10.89
CA ASP A 182 -5.12 -26.85 -10.19
C ASP A 182 -5.21 -27.23 -8.71
N ALA A 183 -5.69 -26.31 -7.88
CA ALA A 183 -5.98 -26.58 -6.48
C ALA A 183 -7.43 -27.07 -6.36
N THR A 184 -7.64 -28.39 -6.34
CA THR A 184 -8.98 -28.94 -6.08
C THR A 184 -9.38 -28.62 -4.63
N TYR A 185 -10.44 -27.84 -4.46
CA TYR A 185 -11.09 -27.65 -3.16
C TYR A 185 -11.97 -28.88 -2.86
N ASN A 186 -11.50 -29.75 -1.96
CA ASN A 186 -12.38 -30.73 -1.34
C ASN A 186 -13.01 -30.05 -0.12
N GLY A 187 -14.29 -29.73 -0.24
CA GLY A 187 -15.07 -29.03 0.79
C GLY A 187 -15.23 -29.80 2.09
#